data_AF-A0AAD9VM75-F1
#
_entry.id   AF-A0AAD9VM75-F1
#
_cell.length_a   1.000
_cell.length_b   1.000
_cell.length_c   1.000
_cell.angle_alpha   90.00
_cell.angle_beta   90.00
_cell.angle_gamma   90.00
#
_symmetry.space_group_name_H-M   'P 1'
#
loop_
_entity.id
_entity.type
_entity.pdbx_description
1 polymer ?
#
loop_
_entity_poly.entity_id
_entity_poly.type
_entity_poly.pdbx_seq_one_letter_code
_entity_poly.pdbx_strand_id
1 'polypeptide(L)'
;MTPKHLVNTGNSVLDDKINEWLQWNQDPVAEKEVEVLISNADVHVLSNLFLKRLEFGTAGLRGRMGPGYSQMNDLVIVQTGQGLTKYLLATMPDVMQQGVIIGYDGRHNSKRFAELTAAIFIASNIKVYLFSKVCPTPFIPYGVLQYKCAAGIMITASHNPKDDNGYKVYWDNGAQIISPHDKGIQKCITENLKPSESSWDISKVYESPLYKDPLDNIMHTYFEHIKQSVLYPEVNKNTILKFTYTAMHGVGYDYMTAAFDAANLKPFITVEEQKLPDPEFPTVKFPNPEEGKSALDLSIKTANQHASSIILANDPDADRLACATKTKTGEWYIFSGNELGALLAWWMLHVHKVQYPDANIANVYMLSSTVSSKILASMAKKEGFNFEETLTGFKWMGNKAVELIKEGKDVIFAYEEAIGFMCGSNVFDKDGINAGVCVAQMAAYLETIGLSLYEKLEEIYNTYGWHISQNSYWICHESDTIKAIFEHLRNYNGHENTLSHAHNACRKVCRIYLALYDYKVNKLYAQQCMRWIDKLKEILLMSLTLLPYFLFAMLTAPLIQSLYCLTPFFEEAIVNDTFIQQAFLEENIL
;
A
#
# COMPACT_ATOMS: atom_id res chain seq x y z
N MET A 1 -25.59 -26.77 -35.56
CA MET A 1 -25.41 -25.41 -34.99
C MET A 1 -26.55 -24.56 -35.50
N THR A 2 -27.49 -24.20 -34.63
CA THR A 2 -28.52 -23.20 -34.92
C THR A 2 -27.80 -21.88 -35.27
N PRO A 3 -28.24 -21.10 -36.28
CA PRO A 3 -27.62 -19.81 -36.56
C PRO A 3 -27.79 -18.94 -35.30
N LYS A 4 -26.68 -18.56 -34.65
CA LYS A 4 -26.73 -17.53 -33.60
C LYS A 4 -27.39 -16.31 -34.26
N HIS A 5 -28.50 -15.83 -33.70
CA HIS A 5 -29.20 -14.65 -34.21
C HIS A 5 -28.18 -13.50 -34.30
N LEU A 6 -28.09 -12.87 -35.48
CA LEU A 6 -27.27 -11.67 -35.65
C LEU A 6 -27.78 -10.61 -34.68
N VAL A 7 -26.91 -10.14 -33.79
CA VAL A 7 -27.21 -9.05 -32.86
C VAL A 7 -27.63 -7.81 -33.64
N ASN A 8 -28.68 -7.12 -33.20
CA ASN A 8 -29.18 -5.90 -33.81
C ASN A 8 -29.59 -4.90 -32.71
N THR A 9 -28.67 -4.03 -32.35
CA THR A 9 -28.87 -2.91 -31.42
C THR A 9 -29.25 -1.61 -32.13
N GLY A 10 -29.37 -1.63 -33.46
CA GLY A 10 -29.53 -0.43 -34.29
C GLY A 10 -28.23 0.37 -34.49
N ASN A 11 -27.08 -0.17 -34.11
CA ASN A 11 -25.75 0.41 -34.32
C ASN A 11 -24.82 -0.66 -34.87
N SER A 12 -24.54 -0.61 -36.17
CA SER A 12 -23.78 -1.65 -36.86
C SER A 12 -22.38 -1.87 -36.29
N VAL A 13 -21.70 -0.80 -35.83
CA VAL A 13 -20.37 -0.91 -35.22
C VAL A 13 -20.42 -1.68 -33.91
N LEU A 14 -21.46 -1.44 -33.10
CA LEU A 14 -21.68 -2.16 -31.85
C LEU A 14 -22.06 -3.62 -32.12
N ASP A 15 -22.96 -3.85 -33.07
CA ASP A 15 -23.39 -5.20 -33.48
C ASP A 15 -22.20 -6.05 -33.95
N ASP A 16 -21.33 -5.49 -34.80
CA ASP A 16 -20.11 -6.15 -35.26
C ASP A 16 -19.19 -6.53 -34.10
N LYS A 17 -19.00 -5.62 -33.13
CA LYS A 17 -18.13 -5.86 -31.96
C LYS A 17 -18.68 -6.92 -31.02
N ILE A 18 -19.99 -6.95 -30.82
CA ILE A 18 -20.64 -7.98 -29.99
C ILE A 18 -20.54 -9.34 -30.69
N ASN A 19 -20.85 -9.41 -31.98
CA ASN A 19 -20.75 -10.66 -32.74
C ASN A 19 -19.31 -11.19 -32.78
N GLU A 20 -18.31 -10.33 -32.97
CA GLU A 20 -16.88 -10.68 -32.89
C GLU A 20 -16.51 -11.26 -31.51
N TRP A 21 -16.94 -10.61 -30.43
CA TRP A 21 -16.68 -11.09 -29.07
C TRP A 21 -17.38 -12.44 -28.81
N LEU A 22 -18.65 -12.60 -29.19
CA LEU A 22 -19.42 -13.84 -29.06
C LEU A 22 -18.85 -15.00 -29.89
N GLN A 23 -18.12 -14.68 -30.97
CA GLN A 23 -17.41 -15.66 -31.78
C GLN A 23 -16.14 -16.17 -31.06
N TRP A 24 -15.45 -15.31 -30.33
CA TRP A 24 -14.18 -15.65 -29.67
C TRP A 24 -14.33 -16.10 -28.21
N ASN A 25 -15.39 -15.66 -27.53
CA ASN A 25 -15.65 -16.00 -26.15
C ASN A 25 -15.97 -17.49 -25.98
N GLN A 26 -15.43 -18.10 -24.92
CA GLN A 26 -15.77 -19.47 -24.50
C GLN A 26 -16.32 -19.53 -23.07
N ASP A 27 -16.54 -18.39 -22.41
CA ASP A 27 -17.18 -18.34 -21.10
C ASP A 27 -18.71 -18.27 -21.24
N PRO A 28 -19.44 -19.36 -20.93
CA PRO A 28 -20.90 -19.38 -21.05
C PRO A 28 -21.60 -18.45 -20.06
N VAL A 29 -20.96 -18.09 -18.94
CA VAL A 29 -21.53 -17.15 -17.96
C VAL A 29 -21.55 -15.75 -18.55
N ALA A 30 -20.40 -15.28 -19.04
CA ALA A 30 -20.28 -13.99 -19.70
C ALA A 30 -21.13 -13.90 -20.98
N GLU A 31 -21.23 -14.99 -21.76
CA GLU A 31 -22.13 -15.04 -22.94
C GLU A 31 -23.59 -14.82 -22.54
N LYS A 32 -24.06 -15.51 -21.50
CA LYS A 32 -25.43 -15.37 -21.01
C LYS A 32 -25.74 -13.96 -20.49
N GLU A 33 -24.79 -13.31 -19.82
CA GLU A 33 -24.94 -11.92 -19.39
C GLU A 33 -25.14 -10.97 -20.58
N VAL A 34 -24.37 -11.17 -21.66
CA VAL A 34 -24.51 -10.39 -22.91
C VAL A 34 -25.85 -10.66 -23.58
N GLU A 35 -26.29 -11.92 -23.64
CA GLU A 35 -27.60 -12.28 -24.21
C GLU A 35 -28.76 -11.60 -23.46
N VAL A 36 -28.68 -11.51 -22.12
CA VAL A 36 -29.68 -10.78 -21.31
C VAL A 36 -29.69 -9.30 -21.67
N LEU A 37 -28.52 -8.65 -21.74
CA LEU A 37 -28.42 -7.23 -22.11
C LEU A 37 -28.95 -6.94 -23.51
N ILE A 38 -28.73 -7.86 -24.47
CA ILE A 38 -29.30 -7.78 -25.83
C ILE A 38 -30.82 -7.89 -25.76
N SER A 39 -31.35 -8.88 -25.01
CA SER A 39 -32.80 -9.11 -24.90
C SER A 39 -33.54 -7.94 -24.25
N ASN A 40 -32.87 -7.21 -23.35
CA ASN A 40 -33.40 -6.01 -22.70
C ASN A 40 -33.23 -4.73 -23.55
N ALA A 41 -32.56 -4.80 -24.70
CA ALA A 41 -32.20 -3.64 -25.52
C ALA A 41 -31.38 -2.57 -24.77
N ASP A 42 -30.47 -2.99 -23.88
CA ASP A 42 -29.61 -2.11 -23.06
C ASP A 42 -28.44 -1.51 -23.88
N VAL A 43 -28.73 -0.84 -25.00
CA VAL A 43 -27.75 -0.36 -25.99
C VAL A 43 -26.67 0.53 -25.38
N HIS A 44 -27.01 1.35 -24.38
CA HIS A 44 -26.03 2.19 -23.69
C HIS A 44 -25.01 1.37 -22.87
N VAL A 45 -25.46 0.33 -22.17
CA VAL A 45 -24.59 -0.56 -21.40
C VAL A 45 -23.69 -1.35 -22.36
N LEU A 46 -24.28 -1.95 -23.40
CA LEU A 46 -23.54 -2.66 -24.45
C LEU A 46 -22.48 -1.76 -25.12
N SER A 47 -22.82 -0.50 -25.41
CA SER A 47 -21.86 0.46 -25.97
C SER A 47 -20.63 0.65 -25.07
N ASN A 48 -20.84 0.79 -23.76
CA ASN A 48 -19.74 0.94 -22.80
C ASN A 48 -18.90 -0.33 -22.64
N LEU A 49 -19.50 -1.50 -22.81
CA LEU A 49 -18.82 -2.79 -22.72
C LEU A 49 -17.99 -3.13 -23.97
N PHE A 50 -18.49 -2.81 -25.17
CA PHE A 50 -17.93 -3.33 -26.43
C PHE A 50 -17.22 -2.28 -27.30
N LEU A 51 -17.56 -0.99 -27.18
CA LEU A 51 -16.90 0.07 -27.97
C LEU A 51 -15.65 0.66 -27.31
N LYS A 52 -15.37 0.25 -26.07
CA LYS A 52 -14.15 0.58 -25.34
C LYS A 52 -13.45 -0.69 -24.92
N ARG A 53 -12.12 -0.63 -24.84
CA ARG A 53 -11.28 -1.74 -24.39
C ARG A 53 -10.53 -1.34 -23.13
N LEU A 54 -10.36 -2.29 -22.22
CA LEU A 54 -9.49 -2.13 -21.07
C LEU A 54 -8.04 -2.00 -21.56
N GLU A 55 -7.39 -0.88 -21.26
CA GLU A 55 -6.04 -0.59 -21.73
C GLU A 55 -4.98 -1.18 -20.80
N PHE A 56 -3.98 -1.84 -21.37
CA PHE A 56 -2.79 -2.32 -20.65
C PHE A 56 -1.80 -1.17 -20.48
N GLY A 57 -1.36 -0.95 -19.24
CA GLY A 57 -0.38 0.09 -18.91
C GLY A 57 0.69 -0.39 -17.94
N THR A 58 1.42 0.54 -17.32
CA THR A 58 2.43 0.21 -16.30
C THR A 58 1.87 -0.53 -15.07
N ALA A 59 0.58 -0.36 -14.78
CA ALA A 59 -0.11 -1.12 -13.74
C ALA A 59 -0.59 -2.51 -14.20
N GLY A 60 -0.33 -2.87 -15.47
CA GLY A 60 -0.93 -4.00 -16.16
C GLY A 60 -2.39 -3.73 -16.54
N LEU A 61 -3.28 -4.71 -16.35
CA LEU A 61 -4.74 -4.52 -16.43
C LEU A 61 -5.34 -4.43 -15.04
N ARG A 62 -6.38 -3.60 -14.88
CA ARG A 62 -7.22 -3.59 -13.69
C ARG A 62 -8.59 -3.05 -14.04
N GLY A 63 -9.63 -3.74 -13.62
CA GLY A 63 -11.00 -3.27 -13.81
C GLY A 63 -12.02 -4.23 -13.22
N ARG A 64 -13.28 -3.79 -13.26
CA ARG A 64 -14.43 -4.62 -12.88
C ARG A 64 -14.46 -5.87 -13.75
N MET A 65 -14.77 -7.00 -13.14
CA MET A 65 -15.07 -8.26 -13.83
C MET A 65 -16.45 -8.20 -14.48
N GLY A 66 -16.54 -8.79 -15.67
CA GLY A 66 -17.78 -8.93 -16.44
C GLY A 66 -17.53 -8.91 -17.94
N PRO A 67 -18.58 -8.93 -18.76
CA PRO A 67 -18.47 -9.20 -20.20
C PRO A 67 -17.92 -8.02 -21.01
N GLY A 68 -17.62 -8.28 -22.28
CA GLY A 68 -17.16 -7.26 -23.23
C GLY A 68 -15.65 -7.00 -23.18
N TYR A 69 -15.21 -5.92 -23.82
CA TYR A 69 -13.80 -5.57 -23.95
C TYR A 69 -13.31 -4.59 -22.88
N SER A 70 -14.21 -3.85 -22.22
CA SER A 70 -13.88 -2.85 -21.20
C SER A 70 -13.79 -3.40 -19.77
N GLN A 71 -14.02 -4.71 -19.59
CA GLN A 71 -14.03 -5.39 -18.29
C GLN A 71 -13.08 -6.59 -18.28
N MET A 72 -12.73 -7.05 -17.08
CA MET A 72 -11.91 -8.24 -16.87
C MET A 72 -12.75 -9.50 -17.10
N ASN A 73 -12.37 -10.34 -18.05
CA ASN A 73 -12.97 -11.65 -18.32
C ASN A 73 -11.96 -12.55 -19.03
N ASP A 74 -12.32 -13.82 -19.22
CA ASP A 74 -11.44 -14.81 -19.84
C ASP A 74 -10.90 -14.38 -21.20
N LEU A 75 -11.73 -13.81 -22.08
CA LEU A 75 -11.27 -13.41 -23.41
C LEU A 75 -10.22 -12.29 -23.33
N VAL A 76 -10.43 -11.29 -22.47
CA VAL A 76 -9.46 -10.21 -22.24
C VAL A 76 -8.16 -10.77 -21.66
N ILE A 77 -8.24 -11.71 -20.72
CA ILE A 77 -7.06 -12.40 -20.17
C ILE A 77 -6.32 -13.20 -21.24
N VAL A 78 -7.05 -13.94 -22.08
CA VAL A 78 -6.46 -14.73 -23.15
C VAL A 78 -5.73 -13.85 -24.15
N GLN A 79 -6.36 -12.76 -24.59
CA GLN A 79 -5.75 -11.79 -25.49
C GLN A 79 -4.52 -11.12 -24.87
N THR A 80 -4.57 -10.86 -23.56
CA THR A 80 -3.46 -10.29 -22.80
C THR A 80 -2.27 -11.24 -22.70
N GLY A 81 -2.51 -12.50 -22.32
CA GLY A 81 -1.48 -13.53 -22.28
C GLY A 81 -0.84 -13.78 -23.65
N GLN A 82 -1.63 -13.75 -24.74
CA GLN A 82 -1.11 -13.86 -26.11
C GLN A 82 -0.19 -12.69 -26.45
N GLY A 83 -0.63 -11.45 -26.22
CA GLY A 83 0.18 -10.27 -26.48
C GLY A 83 1.47 -10.26 -25.67
N LEU A 84 1.39 -10.57 -24.37
CA LEU A 84 2.55 -10.67 -23.50
C LEU A 84 3.53 -11.76 -23.98
N THR A 85 3.02 -12.93 -24.39
CA THR A 85 3.85 -14.01 -24.93
C THR A 85 4.57 -13.59 -26.21
N LYS A 86 3.88 -12.91 -27.14
CA LYS A 86 4.49 -12.39 -28.36
C LYS A 86 5.57 -11.35 -28.05
N TYR A 87 5.32 -10.47 -27.10
CA TYR A 87 6.28 -9.44 -26.70
C TYR A 87 7.54 -10.06 -26.06
N LEU A 88 7.35 -11.03 -25.15
CA LEU A 88 8.45 -11.77 -24.52
C LEU A 88 9.30 -12.52 -25.54
N LEU A 89 8.70 -13.28 -26.46
CA LEU A 89 9.43 -13.98 -27.53
C LEU A 89 10.23 -13.03 -28.43
N ALA A 90 9.75 -11.80 -28.62
CA ALA A 90 10.42 -10.80 -29.44
C ALA A 90 11.55 -10.06 -28.70
N THR A 91 11.54 -10.02 -27.37
CA THR A 91 12.44 -9.17 -26.57
C THR A 91 13.37 -9.93 -25.64
N MET A 92 13.05 -11.19 -25.31
CA MET A 92 13.79 -12.04 -24.37
C MET A 92 14.26 -13.32 -25.08
N PRO A 93 15.51 -13.36 -25.60
CA PRO A 93 16.01 -14.50 -26.38
C PRO A 93 15.90 -15.85 -25.66
N ASP A 94 16.11 -15.85 -24.34
CA ASP A 94 16.15 -17.06 -23.52
C ASP A 94 14.82 -17.35 -22.79
N VAL A 95 13.71 -16.69 -23.17
CA VAL A 95 12.41 -16.81 -22.48
C VAL A 95 11.93 -18.25 -22.32
N MET A 96 12.17 -19.12 -23.30
CA MET A 96 11.75 -20.53 -23.21
C MET A 96 12.44 -21.26 -22.06
N GLN A 97 13.71 -20.93 -21.78
CA GLN A 97 14.49 -21.51 -20.69
C GLN A 97 14.21 -20.80 -19.35
N GLN A 98 14.19 -19.47 -19.36
CA GLN A 98 13.96 -18.64 -18.19
C GLN A 98 12.54 -18.86 -17.62
N GLY A 99 11.55 -18.98 -18.51
CA GLY A 99 10.16 -19.16 -18.15
C GLY A 99 9.53 -17.92 -17.54
N VAL A 100 8.31 -18.11 -17.03
CA VAL A 100 7.54 -17.11 -16.29
C VAL A 100 7.05 -17.68 -14.97
N ILE A 101 6.86 -16.82 -13.97
CA ILE A 101 6.22 -17.18 -12.70
C ILE A 101 4.84 -16.50 -12.60
N ILE A 102 3.83 -17.24 -12.16
CA ILE A 102 2.43 -16.79 -12.13
C ILE A 102 1.84 -17.12 -10.76
N GLY A 103 1.26 -16.12 -10.10
CA GLY A 103 0.45 -16.32 -8.90
C GLY A 103 -0.84 -15.51 -8.93
N TYR A 104 -1.64 -15.69 -7.90
CA TYR A 104 -2.99 -15.14 -7.83
C TYR A 104 -3.46 -14.99 -6.38
N ASP A 105 -4.37 -14.03 -6.15
CA ASP A 105 -5.01 -13.82 -4.84
C ASP A 105 -6.32 -14.62 -4.68
N GLY A 106 -7.01 -14.41 -3.55
CA GLY A 106 -8.25 -15.09 -3.21
C GLY A 106 -9.53 -14.58 -3.89
N ARG A 107 -9.46 -13.64 -4.83
CA ARG A 107 -10.67 -13.08 -5.48
C ARG A 107 -11.32 -14.07 -6.43
N HIS A 108 -12.58 -13.81 -6.76
CA HIS A 108 -13.28 -14.53 -7.84
C HIS A 108 -12.46 -14.48 -9.13
N ASN A 109 -12.44 -15.62 -9.84
CA ASN A 109 -11.72 -15.82 -11.11
C ASN A 109 -10.20 -15.66 -11.08
N SER A 110 -9.56 -15.24 -9.98
CA SER A 110 -8.09 -15.05 -9.96
C SER A 110 -7.32 -16.31 -10.33
N LYS A 111 -7.72 -17.48 -9.78
CA LYS A 111 -7.17 -18.78 -10.16
C LYS A 111 -7.40 -19.10 -11.64
N ARG A 112 -8.63 -18.92 -12.14
CA ARG A 112 -9.00 -19.21 -13.53
C ARG A 112 -8.17 -18.37 -14.51
N PHE A 113 -8.02 -17.07 -14.24
CA PHE A 113 -7.23 -16.17 -15.05
C PHE A 113 -5.74 -16.55 -15.04
N ALA A 114 -5.21 -17.00 -13.90
CA ALA A 114 -3.84 -17.51 -13.81
C ALA A 114 -3.64 -18.80 -14.64
N GLU A 115 -4.59 -19.73 -14.60
CA GLU A 115 -4.57 -20.97 -15.38
C GLU A 115 -4.67 -20.72 -16.89
N LEU A 116 -5.55 -19.81 -17.34
CA LEU A 116 -5.64 -19.39 -18.73
C LEU A 116 -4.32 -18.77 -19.21
N THR A 117 -3.73 -17.92 -18.38
CA THR A 117 -2.42 -17.31 -18.66
C THR A 117 -1.34 -18.38 -18.80
N ALA A 118 -1.27 -19.33 -17.86
CA ALA A 118 -0.32 -20.44 -17.90
C ALA A 118 -0.49 -21.31 -19.16
N ALA A 119 -1.73 -21.62 -19.56
CA ALA A 119 -2.01 -22.40 -20.76
C ALA A 119 -1.42 -21.76 -22.03
N ILE A 120 -1.50 -20.43 -22.15
CA ILE A 120 -0.96 -19.69 -23.30
C ILE A 120 0.57 -19.78 -23.36
N PHE A 121 1.24 -19.61 -22.22
CA PHE A 121 2.69 -19.73 -22.13
C PHE A 121 3.16 -21.15 -22.46
N ILE A 122 2.50 -22.17 -21.89
CA ILE A 122 2.81 -23.58 -22.15
C ILE A 122 2.61 -23.93 -23.62
N ALA A 123 1.51 -23.47 -24.24
CA ALA A 123 1.24 -23.67 -25.67
C ALA A 123 2.32 -23.02 -26.56
N SER A 124 3.02 -22.01 -26.05
CA SER A 124 4.14 -21.34 -26.72
C SER A 124 5.51 -21.90 -26.32
N ASN A 125 5.54 -23.07 -25.67
CA ASN A 125 6.74 -23.77 -25.20
C ASN A 125 7.59 -22.96 -24.20
N ILE A 126 6.93 -22.11 -23.41
CA ILE A 126 7.57 -21.34 -22.33
C ILE A 126 7.32 -22.07 -21.01
N LYS A 127 8.39 -22.27 -20.23
CA LYS A 127 8.31 -22.85 -18.88
C LYS A 127 7.44 -21.98 -17.97
N VAL A 128 6.58 -22.60 -17.17
CA VAL A 128 5.67 -21.89 -16.25
C VAL A 128 5.86 -22.40 -14.82
N TYR A 129 6.16 -21.47 -13.93
CA TYR A 129 6.06 -21.67 -12.49
C TYR A 129 4.71 -21.10 -12.01
N LEU A 130 3.69 -21.94 -11.89
CA LEU A 130 2.35 -21.50 -11.45
C LEU A 130 2.11 -21.98 -10.02
N PHE A 131 1.87 -21.04 -9.10
CA PHE A 131 1.52 -21.36 -7.72
C PHE A 131 0.25 -22.23 -7.66
N SER A 132 0.30 -23.33 -6.90
CA SER A 132 -0.88 -24.21 -6.72
C SER A 132 -1.96 -23.66 -5.79
N LYS A 133 -1.63 -22.62 -5.03
CA LYS A 133 -2.48 -21.96 -4.05
C LYS A 133 -2.38 -20.43 -4.20
N VAL A 134 -3.31 -19.73 -3.57
CA VAL A 134 -3.23 -18.27 -3.45
C VAL A 134 -1.93 -17.86 -2.76
N CYS A 135 -1.28 -16.79 -3.23
CA CYS A 135 0.01 -16.33 -2.71
C CYS A 135 0.05 -14.81 -2.57
N PRO A 136 0.90 -14.25 -1.69
CA PRO A 136 1.04 -12.81 -1.57
C PRO A 136 1.76 -12.24 -2.80
N THR A 137 1.39 -11.03 -3.22
CA THR A 137 2.04 -10.31 -4.31
C THR A 137 3.58 -10.30 -4.23
N PRO A 138 4.24 -10.04 -3.07
CA PRO A 138 5.71 -10.03 -2.98
C PRO A 138 6.40 -11.35 -3.39
N PHE A 139 5.71 -12.48 -3.40
CA PHE A 139 6.29 -13.75 -3.85
C PHE A 139 6.61 -13.77 -5.35
N ILE A 140 5.90 -12.97 -6.15
CA ILE A 140 6.11 -12.90 -7.60
C ILE A 140 7.43 -12.22 -7.96
N PRO A 141 7.68 -10.95 -7.61
CA PRO A 141 8.98 -10.32 -7.85
C PRO A 141 10.13 -11.07 -7.17
N TYR A 142 9.93 -11.61 -5.96
CA TYR A 142 10.92 -12.47 -5.31
C TYR A 142 11.25 -13.71 -6.15
N GLY A 143 10.22 -14.44 -6.60
CA GLY A 143 10.39 -15.66 -7.38
C GLY A 143 10.96 -15.42 -8.78
N VAL A 144 10.68 -14.26 -9.39
CA VAL A 144 11.36 -13.86 -10.64
C VAL A 144 12.86 -13.88 -10.46
N LEU A 145 13.37 -13.28 -9.38
CA LEU A 145 14.80 -13.24 -9.09
C LEU A 145 15.37 -14.62 -8.76
N GLN A 146 14.66 -15.40 -7.92
CA GLN A 146 15.12 -16.73 -7.50
C GLN A 146 15.23 -17.72 -8.68
N TYR A 147 14.25 -17.72 -9.58
CA TYR A 147 14.23 -18.63 -10.73
C TYR A 147 14.84 -18.04 -12.00
N LYS A 148 15.22 -16.76 -11.98
CA LYS A 148 15.69 -16.00 -13.15
C LYS A 148 14.67 -16.05 -14.29
N CYS A 149 13.39 -15.86 -13.95
CA CYS A 149 12.30 -15.81 -14.92
C CYS A 149 12.42 -14.57 -15.80
N ALA A 150 11.91 -14.66 -17.04
CA ALA A 150 11.84 -13.51 -17.93
C ALA A 150 10.76 -12.49 -17.49
N ALA A 151 9.71 -12.99 -16.81
CA ALA A 151 8.65 -12.15 -16.26
C ALA A 151 7.92 -12.86 -15.10
N GLY A 152 7.26 -12.07 -14.28
CA GLY A 152 6.32 -12.49 -13.25
C GLY A 152 4.93 -11.90 -13.49
N ILE A 153 3.88 -12.68 -13.23
CA ILE A 153 2.49 -12.25 -13.37
C ILE A 153 1.78 -12.47 -12.03
N MET A 154 1.11 -11.42 -11.54
CA MET A 154 0.24 -11.53 -10.36
C MET A 154 -1.19 -11.18 -10.74
N ILE A 155 -2.11 -12.13 -10.59
CA ILE A 155 -3.55 -11.90 -10.79
C ILE A 155 -4.17 -11.40 -9.49
N THR A 156 -4.45 -10.11 -9.43
CA THR A 156 -5.01 -9.46 -8.24
C THR A 156 -5.46 -8.03 -8.56
N ALA A 157 -6.46 -7.54 -7.83
CA ALA A 157 -6.78 -6.12 -7.73
C ALA A 157 -6.40 -5.49 -6.37
N SER A 158 -5.55 -6.15 -5.56
CA SER A 158 -5.09 -5.66 -4.25
C SER A 158 -6.28 -5.29 -3.35
N HIS A 159 -6.38 -4.04 -2.92
CA HIS A 159 -7.40 -3.50 -2.02
C HIS A 159 -8.70 -3.04 -2.72
N ASN A 160 -8.81 -3.15 -4.05
CA ASN A 160 -10.00 -2.74 -4.82
C ASN A 160 -11.30 -3.47 -4.39
N PRO A 161 -12.50 -3.00 -4.80
CA PRO A 161 -13.77 -3.68 -4.50
C PRO A 161 -13.80 -5.14 -4.99
N LYS A 162 -14.67 -5.98 -4.42
CA LYS A 162 -14.73 -7.43 -4.72
C LYS A 162 -14.97 -7.79 -6.18
N ASP A 163 -15.71 -6.94 -6.90
CA ASP A 163 -16.05 -7.14 -8.30
C ASP A 163 -14.85 -6.83 -9.23
N ASP A 164 -13.76 -6.24 -8.72
CA ASP A 164 -12.56 -5.93 -9.52
C ASP A 164 -11.55 -7.08 -9.47
N ASN A 165 -10.84 -7.25 -10.59
CA ASN A 165 -9.63 -8.07 -10.68
C ASN A 165 -8.54 -7.34 -11.49
N GLY A 166 -7.34 -7.90 -11.56
CA GLY A 166 -6.22 -7.29 -12.27
C GLY A 166 -5.16 -8.28 -12.71
N TYR A 167 -4.24 -7.80 -13.52
CA TYR A 167 -3.15 -8.54 -14.13
C TYR A 167 -1.89 -7.69 -14.04
N LYS A 168 -1.12 -7.84 -12.96
CA LYS A 168 0.14 -7.11 -12.74
C LYS A 168 1.30 -7.86 -13.41
N VAL A 169 2.26 -7.13 -13.97
CA VAL A 169 3.45 -7.72 -14.62
C VAL A 169 4.74 -7.17 -14.04
N TYR A 170 5.65 -8.09 -13.72
CA TYR A 170 7.02 -7.87 -13.28
C TYR A 170 7.97 -8.34 -14.38
N TRP A 171 9.06 -7.62 -14.61
CA TRP A 171 10.06 -8.01 -15.60
C TRP A 171 11.20 -8.80 -14.98
N ASP A 172 12.21 -9.20 -15.78
CA ASP A 172 13.35 -10.04 -15.38
C ASP A 172 14.18 -9.47 -14.21
N ASN A 173 14.11 -8.17 -14.00
CA ASN A 173 14.73 -7.47 -12.87
C ASN A 173 13.95 -7.59 -11.56
N GLY A 174 12.81 -8.29 -11.54
CA GLY A 174 11.95 -8.44 -10.37
C GLY A 174 11.20 -7.17 -9.97
N ALA A 175 11.19 -6.12 -10.80
CA ALA A 175 10.41 -4.91 -10.56
C ALA A 175 9.19 -4.85 -11.49
N GLN A 176 8.15 -4.13 -11.07
CA GLN A 176 6.97 -3.92 -11.90
C GLN A 176 7.33 -3.12 -13.17
N ILE A 177 6.71 -3.48 -14.30
CA ILE A 177 7.04 -2.89 -15.60
C ILE A 177 6.80 -1.38 -15.68
N ILE A 178 7.66 -0.73 -16.46
CA ILE A 178 7.52 0.65 -16.93
C ILE A 178 7.72 0.69 -18.45
N SER A 179 7.57 1.87 -19.07
CA SER A 179 7.94 2.06 -20.48
C SER A 179 9.41 1.70 -20.72
N PRO A 180 9.74 1.00 -21.82
CA PRO A 180 8.89 0.73 -23.00
C PRO A 180 8.07 -0.57 -22.94
N HIS A 181 8.17 -1.38 -21.89
CA HIS A 181 7.55 -2.70 -21.83
C HIS A 181 6.01 -2.64 -21.87
N ASP A 182 5.40 -1.75 -21.11
CA ASP A 182 3.94 -1.56 -21.09
C ASP A 182 3.35 -1.29 -22.48
N LYS A 183 3.94 -0.35 -23.23
CA LYS A 183 3.52 0.02 -24.59
C LYS A 183 3.78 -1.11 -25.59
N GLY A 184 4.91 -1.81 -25.44
CA GLY A 184 5.25 -2.96 -26.27
C GLY A 184 4.25 -4.10 -26.11
N ILE A 185 3.90 -4.43 -24.85
CA ILE A 185 2.90 -5.45 -24.52
C ILE A 185 1.53 -5.02 -25.07
N GLN A 186 1.07 -3.79 -24.79
CA GLN A 186 -0.21 -3.29 -25.29
C GLN A 186 -0.30 -3.39 -26.83
N LYS A 187 0.76 -3.01 -27.55
CA LYS A 187 0.81 -3.15 -29.00
C LYS A 187 0.65 -4.62 -29.43
N CYS A 188 1.42 -5.53 -28.82
CA CYS A 188 1.32 -6.95 -29.12
C CYS A 188 -0.07 -7.53 -28.80
N ILE A 189 -0.75 -7.06 -27.75
CA ILE A 189 -2.14 -7.44 -27.45
C ILE A 189 -3.05 -7.05 -28.61
N THR A 190 -3.01 -5.79 -29.04
CA THR A 190 -3.86 -5.28 -30.12
C THR A 190 -3.62 -5.94 -31.47
N GLU A 191 -2.39 -6.39 -31.74
CA GLU A 191 -2.01 -7.08 -32.97
C GLU A 191 -2.38 -8.58 -32.95
N ASN A 192 -2.75 -9.14 -31.79
CA ASN A 192 -2.97 -10.58 -31.61
C ASN A 192 -4.30 -10.88 -30.88
N LEU A 193 -5.39 -10.21 -31.28
CA LEU A 193 -6.69 -10.32 -30.62
C LEU A 193 -7.43 -11.64 -30.88
N LYS A 194 -7.25 -12.28 -32.04
CA LYS A 194 -7.92 -13.55 -32.33
C LYS A 194 -7.33 -14.67 -31.45
N PRO A 195 -8.11 -15.35 -30.60
CA PRO A 195 -7.58 -16.44 -29.79
C PRO A 195 -7.16 -17.63 -30.66
N SER A 196 -6.06 -18.30 -30.30
CA SER A 196 -5.72 -19.62 -30.85
C SER A 196 -6.57 -20.71 -30.19
N GLU A 197 -6.74 -21.86 -30.85
CA GLU A 197 -7.47 -23.00 -30.26
C GLU A 197 -6.86 -23.47 -28.93
N SER A 198 -5.53 -23.45 -28.83
CA SER A 198 -4.81 -23.84 -27.61
C SER A 198 -4.89 -22.81 -26.48
N SER A 199 -5.34 -21.58 -26.74
CA SER A 199 -5.31 -20.50 -25.75
C SER A 199 -6.28 -20.68 -24.57
N TRP A 200 -7.23 -21.60 -24.71
CA TRP A 200 -8.30 -21.86 -23.73
C TRP A 200 -8.12 -23.17 -22.97
N ASP A 201 -7.16 -24.01 -23.38
CA ASP A 201 -7.02 -25.36 -22.85
C ASP A 201 -6.24 -25.37 -21.52
N ILE A 202 -6.95 -25.09 -20.43
CA ILE A 202 -6.39 -25.19 -19.08
C ILE A 202 -6.19 -26.64 -18.61
N SER A 203 -6.83 -27.62 -19.27
CA SER A 203 -6.87 -29.01 -18.80
C SER A 203 -5.50 -29.67 -18.78
N LYS A 204 -4.58 -29.21 -19.64
CA LYS A 204 -3.22 -29.75 -19.78
C LYS A 204 -2.16 -29.00 -18.99
N VAL A 205 -2.51 -27.91 -18.30
CA VAL A 205 -1.52 -27.07 -17.59
C VAL A 205 -0.75 -27.90 -16.57
N TYR A 206 -1.46 -28.61 -15.68
CA TYR A 206 -0.84 -29.38 -14.60
C TYR A 206 -0.17 -30.68 -15.05
N GLU A 207 -0.50 -31.19 -16.24
CA GLU A 207 0.08 -32.41 -16.83
C GLU A 207 1.33 -32.10 -17.68
N SER A 208 1.53 -30.83 -18.03
CA SER A 208 2.63 -30.41 -18.89
C SER A 208 4.00 -30.56 -18.20
N PRO A 209 5.03 -31.05 -18.88
CA PRO A 209 6.40 -31.08 -18.34
C PRO A 209 6.98 -29.67 -18.12
N LEU A 210 6.38 -28.64 -18.74
CA LEU A 210 6.77 -27.23 -18.59
C LEU A 210 6.19 -26.57 -17.33
N TYR A 211 5.21 -27.20 -16.68
CA TYR A 211 4.64 -26.73 -15.43
C TYR A 211 5.50 -27.13 -14.23
N LYS A 212 5.66 -26.19 -13.30
CA LYS A 212 6.25 -26.39 -11.97
C LYS A 212 5.45 -25.60 -10.94
N ASP A 213 5.20 -26.18 -9.77
CA ASP A 213 4.70 -25.44 -8.62
C ASP A 213 5.89 -24.84 -7.84
N PRO A 214 6.01 -23.50 -7.75
CA PRO A 214 7.10 -22.87 -7.03
C PRO A 214 6.87 -22.78 -5.51
N LEU A 215 5.67 -23.10 -5.00
CA LEU A 215 5.23 -22.72 -3.64
C LEU A 215 6.22 -23.14 -2.55
N ASP A 216 6.51 -24.44 -2.42
CA ASP A 216 7.34 -24.94 -1.31
C ASP A 216 8.75 -24.36 -1.31
N ASN A 217 9.37 -24.25 -2.49
CA ASN A 217 10.73 -23.71 -2.60
C ASN A 217 10.75 -22.19 -2.32
N ILE A 218 9.77 -21.44 -2.82
CA ILE A 218 9.69 -20.00 -2.52
C ILE A 218 9.40 -19.76 -1.04
N MET A 219 8.49 -20.51 -0.43
CA MET A 219 8.27 -20.47 1.03
C MET A 219 9.58 -20.69 1.78
N HIS A 220 10.32 -21.75 1.43
CA HIS A 220 11.57 -22.06 2.09
C HIS A 220 12.61 -20.94 1.95
N THR A 221 12.92 -20.48 0.73
CA THR A 221 13.98 -19.49 0.52
C THR A 221 13.59 -18.11 1.03
N TYR A 222 12.32 -17.70 0.88
CA TYR A 222 11.84 -16.39 1.32
C TYR A 222 11.90 -16.27 2.85
N PHE A 223 11.42 -17.27 3.59
CA PHE A 223 11.45 -17.24 5.04
C PHE A 223 12.84 -17.47 5.62
N GLU A 224 13.72 -18.20 4.93
CA GLU A 224 15.13 -18.28 5.31
C GLU A 224 15.83 -16.91 5.18
N HIS A 225 15.50 -16.10 4.15
CA HIS A 225 15.99 -14.72 4.07
C HIS A 225 15.45 -13.83 5.20
N ILE A 226 14.17 -13.97 5.57
CA ILE A 226 13.62 -13.25 6.74
C ILE A 226 14.40 -13.63 8.00
N LYS A 227 14.59 -14.92 8.26
CA LYS A 227 15.34 -15.42 9.41
C LYS A 227 16.77 -14.87 9.46
N GLN A 228 17.47 -14.81 8.32
CA GLN A 228 18.83 -14.25 8.24
C GLN A 228 18.89 -12.74 8.45
N SER A 229 17.79 -12.02 8.19
CA SER A 229 17.69 -10.57 8.40
C SER A 229 17.42 -10.18 9.86
N VAL A 230 17.06 -11.14 10.72
CA VAL A 230 16.65 -10.89 12.10
C VAL A 230 17.84 -10.49 12.96
N LEU A 231 17.78 -9.29 13.53
CA LEU A 231 18.89 -8.74 14.31
C LEU A 231 18.97 -9.28 15.74
N TYR A 232 17.81 -9.40 16.40
CA TYR A 232 17.73 -9.79 17.82
C TYR A 232 16.75 -10.94 18.04
N PRO A 233 17.08 -12.17 17.58
CA PRO A 233 16.14 -13.29 17.63
C PRO A 233 15.74 -13.67 19.07
N GLU A 234 16.62 -13.52 20.05
CA GLU A 234 16.28 -13.78 21.46
C GLU A 234 15.40 -12.68 22.07
N VAL A 235 15.48 -11.44 21.58
CA VAL A 235 14.55 -10.38 22.00
C VAL A 235 13.16 -10.67 21.46
N ASN A 236 13.06 -11.07 20.19
CA ASN A 236 11.81 -11.47 19.55
C ASN A 236 11.11 -12.61 20.31
N LYS A 237 11.88 -13.64 20.69
CA LYS A 237 11.36 -14.80 21.41
C LYS A 237 10.89 -14.48 22.82
N ASN A 238 11.57 -13.56 23.50
CA ASN A 238 11.32 -13.26 24.91
C ASN A 238 10.38 -12.07 25.12
N THR A 239 10.07 -11.28 24.08
CA THR A 239 9.19 -10.12 24.21
C THR A 239 7.87 -10.46 24.90
N ILE A 240 7.42 -9.56 25.77
CA ILE A 240 6.11 -9.67 26.43
C ILE A 240 4.98 -9.09 25.59
N LEU A 241 5.31 -8.38 24.51
CA LEU A 241 4.34 -7.77 23.62
C LEU A 241 3.49 -8.86 22.97
N LYS A 242 2.20 -8.56 22.89
CA LYS A 242 1.22 -9.35 22.15
C LYS A 242 0.83 -8.57 20.92
N PHE A 243 0.79 -9.27 19.79
CA PHE A 243 0.40 -8.74 18.49
C PHE A 243 -0.95 -9.30 18.10
N THR A 244 -1.81 -8.47 17.50
CA THR A 244 -3.04 -8.91 16.84
C THR A 244 -2.87 -8.76 15.34
N TYR A 245 -3.27 -9.77 14.58
CA TYR A 245 -3.10 -9.79 13.14
C TYR A 245 -4.42 -10.05 12.42
N THR A 246 -4.64 -9.33 11.33
CA THR A 246 -5.71 -9.60 10.36
C THR A 246 -5.15 -9.65 8.95
N ALA A 247 -5.61 -10.63 8.16
CA ALA A 247 -5.38 -10.68 6.72
C ALA A 247 -6.49 -9.95 5.93
N MET A 248 -7.53 -9.43 6.60
CA MET A 248 -8.71 -8.79 5.98
C MET A 248 -9.35 -9.64 4.87
N HIS A 249 -9.51 -10.94 5.11
CA HIS A 249 -9.96 -11.93 4.11
C HIS A 249 -9.03 -12.08 2.91
N GLY A 250 -7.77 -11.70 3.09
CA GLY A 250 -6.68 -11.83 2.14
C GLY A 250 -5.87 -13.10 2.31
N VAL A 251 -4.80 -13.17 1.54
CA VAL A 251 -3.89 -14.32 1.51
C VAL A 251 -2.91 -14.36 2.67
N GLY A 252 -2.74 -13.25 3.41
CA GLY A 252 -1.58 -13.03 4.28
C GLY A 252 -1.42 -13.95 5.51
N TYR A 253 -2.47 -14.61 6.00
CA TYR A 253 -2.43 -15.33 7.29
C TYR A 253 -1.34 -16.41 7.39
N ASP A 254 -1.32 -17.37 6.47
CA ASP A 254 -0.36 -18.47 6.51
C ASP A 254 1.08 -17.93 6.35
N TYR A 255 1.25 -16.91 5.52
CA TYR A 255 2.55 -16.31 5.23
C TYR A 255 3.07 -15.45 6.38
N MET A 256 2.22 -14.66 7.03
CA MET A 256 2.61 -13.90 8.23
C MET A 256 2.91 -14.83 9.41
N THR A 257 2.18 -15.94 9.53
CA THR A 257 2.48 -16.98 10.54
C THR A 257 3.89 -17.53 10.34
N ALA A 258 4.20 -17.97 9.11
CA ALA A 258 5.54 -18.47 8.76
C ALA A 258 6.62 -17.39 8.92
N ALA A 259 6.31 -16.12 8.63
CA ALA A 259 7.22 -15.00 8.80
C ALA A 259 7.55 -14.73 10.28
N PHE A 260 6.55 -14.79 11.17
CA PHE A 260 6.72 -14.66 12.62
C PHE A 260 7.57 -15.81 13.18
N ASP A 261 7.30 -17.03 12.76
CA ASP A 261 8.08 -18.22 13.15
C ASP A 261 9.54 -18.09 12.69
N ALA A 262 9.77 -17.68 11.43
CA ALA A 262 11.10 -17.45 10.89
C ALA A 262 11.86 -16.34 11.64
N ALA A 263 11.14 -15.33 12.13
CA ALA A 263 11.69 -14.25 12.94
C ALA A 263 11.87 -14.60 14.42
N ASN A 264 11.58 -15.83 14.84
CA ASN A 264 11.61 -16.28 16.24
C ASN A 264 10.68 -15.44 17.15
N LEU A 265 9.57 -14.94 16.61
CA LEU A 265 8.53 -14.22 17.36
C LEU A 265 7.50 -15.21 17.93
N LYS A 266 6.81 -14.81 19.00
CA LYS A 266 5.66 -15.58 19.50
C LYS A 266 4.49 -15.46 18.52
N PRO A 267 3.62 -16.50 18.41
CA PRO A 267 2.41 -16.41 17.60
C PRO A 267 1.55 -15.19 17.99
N PHE A 268 1.02 -14.52 16.98
CA PHE A 268 0.07 -13.42 17.16
C PHE A 268 -1.34 -13.94 17.49
N ILE A 269 -2.17 -13.04 18.01
CA ILE A 269 -3.60 -13.24 18.20
C ILE A 269 -4.30 -12.98 16.87
N THR A 270 -5.02 -13.96 16.37
CA THR A 270 -5.68 -13.88 15.06
C THR A 270 -7.06 -13.24 15.19
N VAL A 271 -7.41 -12.36 14.25
CA VAL A 271 -8.81 -11.96 14.03
C VAL A 271 -9.48 -13.07 13.23
N GLU A 272 -10.09 -14.05 13.93
CA GLU A 272 -10.62 -15.27 13.31
C GLU A 272 -11.64 -14.99 12.21
N GLU A 273 -12.46 -13.94 12.35
CA GLU A 273 -13.46 -13.56 11.35
C GLU A 273 -12.87 -13.05 10.04
N GLN A 274 -11.57 -12.71 9.99
CA GLN A 274 -10.90 -12.14 8.82
C GLN A 274 -9.66 -12.95 8.39
N LYS A 275 -9.55 -14.19 8.89
CA LYS A 275 -8.37 -15.04 8.79
C LYS A 275 -8.14 -15.62 7.41
N LEU A 276 -9.18 -16.23 6.83
CA LEU A 276 -9.07 -17.00 5.59
C LEU A 276 -9.42 -16.13 4.38
N PRO A 277 -8.83 -16.40 3.20
CA PRO A 277 -9.24 -15.77 1.96
C PRO A 277 -10.75 -15.93 1.71
N ASP A 278 -11.47 -14.82 1.55
CA ASP A 278 -12.88 -14.80 1.18
C ASP A 278 -13.13 -13.71 0.13
N PRO A 279 -13.51 -14.07 -1.11
CA PRO A 279 -13.70 -13.11 -2.20
C PRO A 279 -14.85 -12.14 -1.96
N GLU A 280 -15.75 -12.41 -1.00
CA GLU A 280 -16.86 -11.52 -0.66
C GLU A 280 -16.48 -10.41 0.33
N PHE A 281 -15.31 -10.52 0.99
CA PHE A 281 -14.85 -9.60 2.05
C PHE A 281 -15.95 -9.27 3.08
N PRO A 282 -16.65 -10.26 3.67
CA PRO A 282 -17.98 -10.09 4.28
C PRO A 282 -18.02 -9.16 5.51
N THR A 283 -16.88 -8.87 6.13
CA THR A 283 -16.82 -8.04 7.34
C THR A 283 -16.40 -6.59 7.06
N VAL A 284 -16.01 -6.24 5.83
CA VAL A 284 -15.47 -4.92 5.50
C VAL A 284 -16.12 -4.38 4.23
N LYS A 285 -16.40 -3.08 4.21
CA LYS A 285 -16.93 -2.43 2.99
C LYS A 285 -15.87 -2.34 1.90
N PHE A 286 -14.64 -2.08 2.30
CA PHE A 286 -13.48 -1.95 1.43
C PHE A 286 -12.31 -2.65 2.13
N PRO A 287 -11.67 -3.65 1.50
CA PRO A 287 -10.60 -4.41 2.14
C PRO A 287 -9.27 -3.63 2.04
N ASN A 288 -9.25 -2.40 2.54
CA ASN A 288 -8.08 -1.54 2.56
C ASN A 288 -7.78 -1.12 4.00
N PRO A 289 -6.66 -1.59 4.59
CA PRO A 289 -6.30 -1.22 5.96
C PRO A 289 -5.89 0.27 6.09
N GLU A 290 -5.71 1.00 4.98
CA GLU A 290 -5.45 2.45 4.97
C GLU A 290 -6.67 3.29 5.40
N GLU A 291 -7.89 2.75 5.35
CA GLU A 291 -9.12 3.47 5.76
C GLU A 291 -9.15 3.79 7.26
N GLY A 292 -8.17 3.30 8.01
CA GLY A 292 -7.96 3.60 9.42
C GLY A 292 -8.94 2.84 10.30
N LYS A 293 -9.59 3.54 11.23
CA LYS A 293 -10.36 2.90 12.30
C LYS A 293 -11.47 1.98 11.79
N SER A 294 -12.18 2.40 10.73
CA SER A 294 -13.27 1.60 10.13
C SER A 294 -12.81 0.27 9.57
N ALA A 295 -11.58 0.17 9.06
CA ALA A 295 -10.99 -1.08 8.59
C ALA A 295 -10.48 -1.97 9.74
N LEU A 296 -10.17 -1.37 10.90
CA LEU A 296 -9.53 -2.06 12.03
C LEU A 296 -10.47 -2.36 13.20
N ASP A 297 -11.78 -2.10 13.11
CA ASP A 297 -12.72 -2.27 14.23
C ASP A 297 -12.69 -3.68 14.84
N LEU A 298 -12.70 -4.74 14.02
CA LEU A 298 -12.56 -6.12 14.50
C LEU A 298 -11.18 -6.38 15.12
N SER A 299 -10.12 -5.85 14.52
CA SER A 299 -8.76 -5.97 15.05
C SER A 299 -8.62 -5.29 16.41
N ILE A 300 -9.19 -4.10 16.59
CA ILE A 300 -9.21 -3.36 17.86
C ILE A 300 -10.01 -4.13 18.91
N LYS A 301 -11.16 -4.68 18.55
CA LYS A 301 -11.98 -5.52 19.44
C LYS A 301 -11.19 -6.74 19.92
N THR A 302 -10.62 -7.51 19.00
CA THR A 302 -9.81 -8.69 19.30
C THR A 302 -8.57 -8.32 20.14
N ALA A 303 -7.88 -7.25 19.78
CA ALA A 303 -6.71 -6.80 20.53
C ALA A 303 -7.06 -6.44 21.98
N ASN A 304 -8.17 -5.73 22.21
CA ASN A 304 -8.64 -5.41 23.55
C ASN A 304 -9.04 -6.65 24.36
N GLN A 305 -9.72 -7.63 23.74
CA GLN A 305 -10.13 -8.89 24.39
C GLN A 305 -8.93 -9.73 24.88
N HIS A 306 -7.82 -9.70 24.13
CA HIS A 306 -6.64 -10.51 24.42
C HIS A 306 -5.48 -9.73 25.06
N ALA A 307 -5.71 -8.46 25.41
CA ALA A 307 -4.71 -7.53 25.93
C ALA A 307 -3.47 -7.43 25.03
N SER A 308 -3.69 -7.36 23.71
CA SER A 308 -2.70 -7.03 22.71
C SER A 308 -2.48 -5.52 22.64
N SER A 309 -1.24 -5.11 22.40
CA SER A 309 -0.84 -3.70 22.34
C SER A 309 -0.51 -3.21 20.93
N ILE A 310 -0.41 -4.13 19.96
CA ILE A 310 -0.05 -3.82 18.57
C ILE A 310 -0.96 -4.59 17.63
N ILE A 311 -1.46 -3.91 16.60
CA ILE A 311 -2.24 -4.49 15.51
C ILE A 311 -1.42 -4.38 14.23
N LEU A 312 -1.36 -5.47 13.47
CA LEU A 312 -0.83 -5.54 12.12
C LEU A 312 -1.95 -5.97 11.17
N ALA A 313 -2.10 -5.29 10.04
CA ALA A 313 -3.15 -5.59 9.06
C ALA A 313 -2.59 -5.55 7.65
N ASN A 314 -2.79 -6.60 6.87
CA ASN A 314 -2.51 -6.62 5.44
C ASN A 314 -3.77 -6.36 4.61
N ASP A 315 -3.57 -5.86 3.39
CA ASP A 315 -4.60 -5.88 2.35
C ASP A 315 -4.67 -7.28 1.68
N PRO A 316 -5.66 -7.55 0.80
CA PRO A 316 -5.95 -8.89 0.32
C PRO A 316 -4.80 -9.65 -0.35
N ASP A 317 -3.91 -8.95 -1.06
CA ASP A 317 -2.73 -9.54 -1.71
C ASP A 317 -1.44 -9.36 -0.91
N ALA A 318 -1.55 -8.82 0.30
CA ALA A 318 -0.49 -8.66 1.29
C ALA A 318 0.76 -7.89 0.83
N ASP A 319 0.58 -6.95 -0.11
CA ASP A 319 1.64 -6.01 -0.48
C ASP A 319 1.68 -4.77 0.43
N ARG A 320 0.60 -4.48 1.17
CA ARG A 320 0.52 -3.35 2.13
C ARG A 320 0.49 -3.79 3.57
N LEU A 321 0.85 -2.87 4.47
CA LEU A 321 0.77 -3.07 5.91
C LEU A 321 0.25 -1.81 6.63
N ALA A 322 -0.85 -1.92 7.38
CA ALA A 322 -1.16 -0.95 8.42
C ALA A 322 -0.70 -1.45 9.79
N CYS A 323 -0.39 -0.49 10.66
CA CYS A 323 -0.03 -0.75 12.04
C CYS A 323 -0.81 0.20 12.97
N ALA A 324 -1.27 -0.33 14.10
CA ALA A 324 -1.77 0.48 15.20
C ALA A 324 -1.14 0.05 16.52
N THR A 325 -0.90 0.99 17.43
CA THR A 325 -0.36 0.73 18.76
C THR A 325 -1.24 1.32 19.83
N LYS A 326 -1.31 0.67 20.99
CA LYS A 326 -1.94 1.22 22.18
C LYS A 326 -1.00 2.24 22.83
N THR A 327 -1.49 3.43 23.12
CA THR A 327 -0.71 4.47 23.82
C THR A 327 -0.77 4.26 25.34
N LYS A 328 0.02 5.03 26.09
CA LYS A 328 -0.02 5.02 27.56
C LYS A 328 -1.38 5.42 28.16
N THR A 329 -2.22 6.13 27.40
CA THR A 329 -3.58 6.48 27.86
C THR A 329 -4.58 5.33 27.65
N GLY A 330 -4.17 4.24 26.99
CA GLY A 330 -5.03 3.12 26.64
C GLY A 330 -5.78 3.31 25.31
N GLU A 331 -5.59 4.43 24.63
CA GLU A 331 -6.19 4.70 23.31
C GLU A 331 -5.38 4.07 22.18
N TRP A 332 -6.05 3.74 21.06
CA TRP A 332 -5.38 3.24 19.87
C TRP A 332 -4.89 4.38 18.99
N TYR A 333 -3.59 4.38 18.68
CA TYR A 333 -2.99 5.22 17.66
C TYR A 333 -2.78 4.41 16.39
N ILE A 334 -3.42 4.83 15.29
CA ILE A 334 -3.27 4.21 13.98
C ILE A 334 -2.26 5.05 13.20
N PHE A 335 -1.16 4.44 12.80
CA PHE A 335 -0.13 5.14 12.03
C PHE A 335 -0.60 5.36 10.60
N SER A 336 -0.42 6.57 10.09
CA SER A 336 -0.43 6.81 8.64
C SER A 336 0.75 6.07 7.98
N GLY A 337 0.69 5.84 6.67
CA GLY A 337 1.81 5.23 5.94
C GLY A 337 3.09 6.07 6.01
N ASN A 338 2.99 7.39 6.12
CA ASN A 338 4.14 8.28 6.33
C ASN A 338 4.79 8.09 7.72
N GLU A 339 4.00 7.93 8.76
CA GLU A 339 4.50 7.71 10.12
C GLU A 339 5.14 6.32 10.27
N LEU A 340 4.47 5.30 9.72
CA LEU A 340 5.01 3.95 9.72
C LEU A 340 6.28 3.86 8.84
N GLY A 341 6.31 4.59 7.72
CA GLY A 341 7.50 4.74 6.88
C GLY A 341 8.67 5.38 7.63
N ALA A 342 8.42 6.38 8.47
CA ALA A 342 9.46 7.00 9.31
C ALA A 342 10.04 6.02 10.35
N LEU A 343 9.16 5.26 11.01
CA LEU A 343 9.54 4.23 11.97
C LEU A 343 10.36 3.11 11.31
N LEU A 344 9.89 2.59 10.18
CA LEU A 344 10.59 1.55 9.42
C LEU A 344 11.93 2.07 8.89
N ALA A 345 12.01 3.30 8.39
CA ALA A 345 13.29 3.89 7.96
C ALA A 345 14.30 3.96 9.11
N TRP A 346 13.87 4.38 10.30
CA TRP A 346 14.72 4.39 11.48
C TRP A 346 15.19 2.96 11.83
N TRP A 347 14.27 1.99 11.80
CA TRP A 347 14.61 0.59 12.06
C TRP A 347 15.60 0.02 11.04
N MET A 348 15.38 0.25 9.75
CA MET A 348 16.27 -0.22 8.69
C MET A 348 17.66 0.41 8.81
N LEU A 349 17.75 1.69 9.17
CA LEU A 349 19.02 2.35 9.44
C LEU A 349 19.71 1.76 10.69
N HIS A 350 18.97 1.50 11.76
CA HIS A 350 19.49 0.86 12.97
C HIS A 350 20.05 -0.52 12.65
N VAL A 351 19.28 -1.36 11.96
CA VAL A 351 19.71 -2.70 11.54
C VAL A 351 20.98 -2.62 10.69
N HIS A 352 21.01 -1.74 9.69
CA HIS A 352 22.18 -1.57 8.83
C HIS A 352 23.43 -1.17 9.62
N LYS A 353 23.32 -0.18 10.53
CA LYS A 353 24.46 0.27 11.35
C LYS A 353 24.98 -0.81 12.30
N VAL A 354 24.11 -1.70 12.80
CA VAL A 354 24.53 -2.79 13.68
C VAL A 354 25.17 -3.95 12.89
N GLN A 355 24.58 -4.32 11.74
CA GLN A 355 25.11 -5.42 10.92
C GLN A 355 26.39 -5.04 10.18
N TYR A 356 26.51 -3.79 9.76
CA TYR A 356 27.61 -3.27 8.96
C TYR A 356 28.21 -2.01 9.60
N PRO A 357 28.84 -2.12 10.79
CA PRO A 357 29.34 -0.96 11.53
C PRO A 357 30.40 -0.15 10.79
N ASP A 358 31.12 -0.80 9.86
CA ASP A 358 32.18 -0.19 9.04
C ASP A 358 31.68 0.25 7.65
N ALA A 359 30.38 0.07 7.33
CA ALA A 359 29.83 0.49 6.05
C ALA A 359 29.85 2.01 5.91
N ASN A 360 30.22 2.48 4.72
CA ASN A 360 30.14 3.91 4.41
C ASN A 360 28.68 4.32 4.26
N ILE A 361 28.16 5.08 5.22
CA ILE A 361 26.76 5.55 5.22
C ILE A 361 26.41 6.35 3.95
N ALA A 362 27.40 7.01 3.33
CA ALA A 362 27.22 7.72 2.06
C ALA A 362 27.01 6.79 0.84
N ASN A 363 27.12 5.47 1.01
CA ASN A 363 26.72 4.47 0.01
C ASN A 363 25.29 3.96 0.19
N VAL A 364 24.64 4.31 1.31
CA VAL A 364 23.30 3.85 1.66
C VAL A 364 22.26 4.77 1.05
N TYR A 365 21.18 4.17 0.55
CA TYR A 365 20.07 4.86 -0.10
C TYR A 365 18.75 4.43 0.53
N MET A 366 17.86 5.42 0.68
CA MET A 366 16.44 5.20 0.93
C MET A 366 15.59 5.98 -0.07
N LEU A 367 14.43 5.43 -0.41
CA LEU A 367 13.57 5.94 -1.47
C LEU A 367 12.17 6.26 -0.95
N SER A 368 11.51 7.26 -1.52
CA SER A 368 10.07 7.43 -1.34
C SER A 368 9.40 8.01 -2.58
N SER A 369 8.06 7.95 -2.62
CA SER A 369 7.28 8.63 -3.64
C SER A 369 7.32 10.16 -3.45
N THR A 370 7.07 10.92 -4.52
CA THR A 370 6.95 12.39 -4.48
C THR A 370 5.86 12.90 -3.55
N VAL A 371 4.80 12.12 -3.34
CA VAL A 371 3.65 12.50 -2.48
C VAL A 371 3.80 11.98 -1.05
N SER A 372 4.81 11.15 -0.79
CA SER A 372 5.21 10.77 0.57
C SER A 372 5.86 11.95 1.31
N SER A 373 5.82 11.88 2.65
CA SER A 373 6.43 12.88 3.51
C SER A 373 7.94 12.99 3.27
N LYS A 374 8.51 14.17 3.45
CA LYS A 374 9.94 14.43 3.25
C LYS A 374 10.82 14.02 4.45
N ILE A 375 10.33 13.13 5.30
CA ILE A 375 11.05 12.74 6.52
C ILE A 375 12.36 12.01 6.22
N LEU A 376 12.41 11.19 5.17
CA LEU A 376 13.65 10.55 4.75
C LEU A 376 14.70 11.55 4.29
N ALA A 377 14.29 12.65 3.64
CA ALA A 377 15.21 13.72 3.26
C ALA A 377 15.83 14.39 4.50
N SER A 378 15.01 14.64 5.54
CA SER A 378 15.50 15.20 6.81
C SER A 378 16.42 14.22 7.55
N MET A 379 16.09 12.93 7.56
CA MET A 379 16.93 11.87 8.11
C MET A 379 18.26 11.77 7.36
N ALA A 380 18.24 11.73 6.03
CA ALA A 380 19.42 11.67 5.17
C ALA A 380 20.39 12.82 5.46
N LYS A 381 19.87 14.05 5.54
CA LYS A 381 20.66 15.25 5.85
C LYS A 381 21.39 15.16 7.20
N LYS A 382 20.78 14.50 8.19
CA LYS A 382 21.35 14.37 9.54
C LYS A 382 22.25 13.15 9.69
N GLU A 383 21.88 12.03 9.07
CA GLU A 383 22.54 10.73 9.25
C GLU A 383 23.62 10.43 8.19
N GLY A 384 23.62 11.17 7.07
CA GLY A 384 24.64 11.07 6.02
C GLY A 384 24.38 10.04 4.92
N PHE A 385 23.24 9.34 4.93
CA PHE A 385 22.80 8.50 3.81
C PHE A 385 22.17 9.33 2.69
N ASN A 386 21.92 8.73 1.53
CA ASN A 386 21.29 9.38 0.38
C ASN A 386 19.78 9.13 0.36
N PHE A 387 19.02 10.18 0.08
CA PHE A 387 17.59 10.08 -0.19
C PHE A 387 17.33 10.36 -1.66
N GLU A 388 16.55 9.50 -2.30
CA GLU A 388 16.07 9.71 -3.66
C GLU A 388 14.54 9.62 -3.73
N GLU A 389 13.98 10.50 -4.55
CA GLU A 389 12.54 10.60 -4.74
C GLU A 389 12.16 10.10 -6.14
N THR A 390 11.04 9.39 -6.24
CA THR A 390 10.49 8.95 -7.53
C THR A 390 9.02 9.30 -7.66
N LEU A 391 8.47 9.20 -8.88
CA LEU A 391 7.04 9.40 -9.13
C LEU A 391 6.18 8.37 -8.36
N THR A 392 4.92 8.72 -8.12
CA THR A 392 3.95 7.81 -7.49
C THR A 392 3.75 6.52 -8.29
N GLY A 393 3.71 5.41 -7.56
CA GLY A 393 3.66 4.03 -8.02
C GLY A 393 4.98 3.31 -7.75
N PHE A 394 4.93 2.27 -6.90
CA PHE A 394 6.12 1.51 -6.47
C PHE A 394 7.00 0.97 -7.61
N LYS A 395 6.44 0.77 -8.81
CA LYS A 395 7.20 0.49 -10.03
C LYS A 395 8.40 1.42 -10.24
N TRP A 396 8.28 2.71 -9.92
CA TRP A 396 9.38 3.67 -10.09
C TRP A 396 10.48 3.45 -9.05
N MET A 397 10.10 3.29 -7.78
CA MET A 397 11.05 2.99 -6.70
C MET A 397 11.73 1.64 -6.87
N GLY A 398 10.99 0.59 -7.23
CA GLY A 398 11.55 -0.74 -7.47
C GLY A 398 12.60 -0.72 -8.59
N ASN A 399 12.29 -0.08 -9.73
CA ASN A 399 13.26 0.06 -10.82
C ASN A 399 14.47 0.94 -10.43
N LYS A 400 14.25 2.02 -9.66
CA LYS A 400 15.35 2.86 -9.18
C LYS A 400 16.23 2.14 -8.16
N ALA A 401 15.64 1.30 -7.30
CA ALA A 401 16.39 0.46 -6.38
C ALA A 401 17.30 -0.52 -7.15
N VAL A 402 16.77 -1.17 -8.20
CA VAL A 402 17.56 -2.04 -9.08
C VAL A 402 18.71 -1.28 -9.74
N GLU A 403 18.47 -0.07 -10.25
CA GLU A 403 19.51 0.78 -10.85
C GLU A 403 20.64 1.09 -9.86
N LEU A 404 20.29 1.59 -8.67
CA LEU A 404 21.24 1.92 -7.61
C LEU A 404 22.05 0.69 -7.16
N ILE A 405 21.42 -0.48 -7.02
CA ILE A 405 22.12 -1.72 -6.64
C ILE A 405 23.11 -2.14 -7.74
N LYS A 406 22.76 -1.98 -9.03
CA LYS A 406 23.69 -2.23 -10.15
C LYS A 406 24.89 -1.27 -10.16
N GLU A 407 24.72 -0.07 -9.61
CA GLU A 407 25.80 0.91 -9.40
C GLU A 407 26.62 0.63 -8.12
N GLY A 408 26.34 -0.46 -7.41
CA GLY A 408 27.04 -0.85 -6.17
C GLY A 408 26.57 -0.10 -4.92
N LYS A 409 25.35 0.46 -4.95
CA LYS A 409 24.74 1.17 -3.81
C LYS A 409 23.91 0.24 -2.93
N ASP A 410 23.81 0.59 -1.66
CA ASP A 410 23.05 -0.16 -0.67
C ASP A 410 21.65 0.46 -0.50
N VAL A 411 20.65 -0.09 -1.18
CA VAL A 411 19.24 0.35 -1.02
C VAL A 411 18.61 -0.46 0.10
N ILE A 412 18.37 0.19 1.24
CA ILE A 412 17.90 -0.52 2.45
C ILE A 412 16.42 -0.30 2.76
N PHE A 413 15.79 0.71 2.15
CA PHE A 413 14.38 1.00 2.39
C PHE A 413 13.75 1.80 1.25
N ALA A 414 12.51 1.48 0.88
CA ALA A 414 11.67 2.32 0.05
C ALA A 414 10.22 2.31 0.57
N TYR A 415 9.48 3.42 0.45
CA TYR A 415 8.07 3.41 0.82
C TYR A 415 7.18 4.39 0.06
N GLU A 416 5.89 4.08 0.07
CA GLU A 416 4.78 4.93 -0.35
C GLU A 416 3.87 5.23 0.84
N GLU A 417 3.35 6.45 0.90
CA GLU A 417 2.43 6.91 1.93
C GLU A 417 1.12 6.11 1.97
N ALA A 418 0.77 5.46 0.86
CA ALA A 418 -0.31 4.49 0.74
C ALA A 418 0.07 3.12 1.32
N ILE A 419 0.70 3.12 2.51
CA ILE A 419 1.04 1.96 3.36
C ILE A 419 1.80 0.83 2.65
N GLY A 420 2.63 1.18 1.66
CA GLY A 420 3.46 0.26 0.89
C GLY A 420 4.94 0.38 1.26
N PHE A 421 5.59 -0.72 1.64
CA PHE A 421 6.95 -0.70 2.16
C PHE A 421 7.82 -1.80 1.56
N MET A 422 9.05 -1.46 1.20
CA MET A 422 10.12 -2.39 0.83
C MET A 422 11.22 -2.28 1.88
N CYS A 423 11.29 -3.28 2.76
CA CYS A 423 12.30 -3.38 3.81
C CYS A 423 13.46 -4.26 3.33
N GLY A 424 14.60 -3.65 3.00
CA GLY A 424 15.73 -4.32 2.34
C GLY A 424 15.60 -4.39 0.82
N SER A 425 16.30 -5.33 0.18
CA SER A 425 16.49 -5.38 -1.28
C SER A 425 16.21 -6.76 -1.90
N ASN A 426 15.49 -7.63 -1.19
CA ASN A 426 15.14 -8.97 -1.68
C ASN A 426 13.90 -8.99 -2.59
N VAL A 427 13.06 -7.95 -2.51
CA VAL A 427 11.79 -7.82 -3.24
C VAL A 427 11.71 -6.39 -3.77
N PHE A 428 11.64 -6.20 -5.08
CA PHE A 428 11.56 -4.85 -5.69
C PHE A 428 10.10 -4.39 -5.92
N ASP A 429 9.26 -4.66 -4.93
CA ASP A 429 7.90 -4.14 -4.78
C ASP A 429 7.60 -4.05 -3.28
N LYS A 430 6.39 -3.60 -2.94
CA LYS A 430 5.89 -3.58 -1.57
C LYS A 430 5.77 -5.01 -1.05
N ASP A 431 6.14 -5.18 0.22
CA ASP A 431 6.11 -6.44 0.93
C ASP A 431 5.53 -6.25 2.33
N GLY A 432 4.20 -6.40 2.43
CA GLY A 432 3.46 -6.27 3.68
C GLY A 432 3.76 -7.38 4.69
N ILE A 433 4.29 -8.52 4.25
CA ILE A 433 4.68 -9.64 5.12
C ILE A 433 5.99 -9.29 5.83
N ASN A 434 7.03 -8.97 5.06
CA ASN A 434 8.34 -8.59 5.62
C ASN A 434 8.25 -7.29 6.43
N ALA A 435 7.49 -6.30 5.97
CA ALA A 435 7.26 -5.08 6.75
C ALA A 435 6.60 -5.37 8.10
N GLY A 436 5.65 -6.32 8.16
CA GLY A 436 4.98 -6.72 9.40
C GLY A 436 5.96 -7.32 10.41
N VAL A 437 6.87 -8.16 9.92
CA VAL A 437 7.98 -8.70 10.73
C VAL A 437 8.93 -7.59 11.18
N CYS A 438 9.32 -6.65 10.32
CA CYS A 438 10.16 -5.51 10.71
C CYS A 438 9.51 -4.66 11.82
N VAL A 439 8.21 -4.40 11.73
CA VAL A 439 7.47 -3.68 12.80
C VAL A 439 7.46 -4.46 14.10
N ALA A 440 7.21 -5.77 14.06
CA ALA A 440 7.19 -6.62 15.25
C ALA A 440 8.56 -6.69 15.94
N GLN A 441 9.64 -6.84 15.17
CA GLN A 441 11.01 -6.81 15.67
C GLN A 441 11.38 -5.46 16.28
N MET A 442 11.04 -4.38 15.59
CA MET A 442 11.25 -3.02 16.09
C MET A 442 10.52 -2.82 17.41
N ALA A 443 9.26 -3.23 17.51
CA ALA A 443 8.48 -3.11 18.74
C ALA A 443 9.08 -3.92 19.89
N ALA A 444 9.48 -5.17 19.64
CA ALA A 444 10.15 -6.02 20.62
C ALA A 444 11.47 -5.40 21.10
N TYR A 445 12.26 -4.83 20.21
CA TYR A 445 13.48 -4.10 20.57
C TYR A 445 13.17 -2.85 21.42
N LEU A 446 12.21 -2.03 21.00
CA LEU A 446 11.84 -0.80 21.72
C LEU A 446 11.35 -1.09 23.15
N GLU A 447 10.66 -2.22 23.34
CA GLU A 447 10.24 -2.69 24.67
C GLU A 447 11.44 -2.89 25.61
N THR A 448 12.56 -3.43 25.12
CA THR A 448 13.77 -3.63 25.93
C THR A 448 14.41 -2.33 26.45
N ILE A 449 14.13 -1.21 25.76
CA ILE A 449 14.62 0.12 26.13
C ILE A 449 13.50 1.02 26.69
N GLY A 450 12.35 0.44 27.03
CA GLY A 450 11.24 1.14 27.67
C GLY A 450 10.48 2.12 26.78
N LEU A 451 10.52 1.93 25.45
CA LEU A 451 9.80 2.75 24.48
C LEU A 451 8.70 1.97 23.78
N SER A 452 7.59 2.65 23.47
CA SER A 452 6.59 2.19 22.51
C SER A 452 6.88 2.69 21.09
N LEU A 453 6.21 2.13 20.09
CA LEU A 453 6.26 2.63 18.70
C LEU A 453 5.85 4.11 18.62
N TYR A 454 4.84 4.53 19.40
CA TYR A 454 4.38 5.91 19.41
C TYR A 454 5.44 6.87 19.97
N GLU A 455 6.06 6.52 21.10
CA GLU A 455 7.13 7.34 21.68
C GLU A 455 8.36 7.38 20.79
N LYS A 456 8.65 6.28 20.08
CA LYS A 456 9.72 6.27 19.11
C LYS A 456 9.45 7.22 17.94
N LEU A 457 8.21 7.28 17.47
CA LEU A 457 7.81 8.26 16.45
C LEU A 457 8.00 9.70 16.97
N GLU A 458 7.62 9.98 18.22
CA GLU A 458 7.88 11.29 18.83
C GLU A 458 9.38 11.62 18.89
N GLU A 459 10.24 10.65 19.23
CA GLU A 459 11.70 10.81 19.23
C GLU A 459 12.24 11.11 17.82
N ILE A 460 11.75 10.39 16.80
CA ILE A 460 12.09 10.62 15.39
C ILE A 460 11.71 12.06 15.00
N TYR A 461 10.50 12.52 15.31
CA TYR A 461 10.09 13.89 15.00
C TYR A 461 10.89 14.95 15.75
N ASN A 462 11.21 14.72 17.03
CA ASN A 462 12.08 15.63 17.78
C ASN A 462 13.51 15.67 17.20
N THR A 463 13.96 14.58 16.58
CA THR A 463 15.33 14.45 16.04
C THR A 463 15.45 15.02 14.63
N TYR A 464 14.47 14.79 13.77
CA TYR A 464 14.52 15.08 12.33
C TYR A 464 13.54 16.16 11.88
N GLY A 465 12.66 16.64 12.77
CA GLY A 465 11.60 17.59 12.46
C GLY A 465 10.24 16.92 12.33
N TRP A 466 9.18 17.69 12.59
CA TRP A 466 7.81 17.22 12.50
C TRP A 466 7.34 17.24 11.04
N HIS A 467 6.91 16.07 10.54
CA HIS A 467 6.37 15.89 9.20
C HIS A 467 4.91 15.45 9.30
N ILE A 468 3.98 16.40 9.12
CA ILE A 468 2.54 16.13 9.22
C ILE A 468 1.95 16.09 7.82
N SER A 469 1.13 15.09 7.55
CA SER A 469 0.42 14.92 6.29
C SER A 469 -1.07 14.77 6.54
N GLN A 470 -1.87 15.36 5.67
CA GLN A 470 -3.31 15.12 5.61
C GLN A 470 -3.71 14.95 4.15
N ASN A 471 -4.30 13.81 3.84
CA ASN A 471 -4.78 13.50 2.50
C ASN A 471 -6.31 13.67 2.46
N SER A 472 -6.82 14.22 1.37
CA SER A 472 -8.25 14.33 1.10
C SER A 472 -8.52 14.01 -0.36
N TYR A 473 -9.67 13.40 -0.63
CA TYR A 473 -10.07 12.96 -1.96
C TYR A 473 -11.24 13.80 -2.45
N TRP A 474 -11.13 14.32 -3.67
CA TRP A 474 -12.16 15.08 -4.36
C TRP A 474 -12.44 14.40 -5.69
N ILE A 475 -13.69 13.99 -5.91
CA ILE A 475 -14.08 13.25 -7.10
C ILE A 475 -14.67 14.22 -8.12
N CYS A 476 -14.07 14.28 -9.31
CA CYS A 476 -14.60 14.97 -10.48
C CYS A 476 -14.70 13.96 -11.62
N HIS A 477 -15.86 13.89 -12.27
CA HIS A 477 -16.10 12.96 -13.38
C HIS A 477 -15.94 13.63 -14.76
N GLU A 478 -15.77 14.95 -14.79
CA GLU A 478 -15.67 15.73 -16.02
C GLU A 478 -14.21 15.95 -16.42
N SER A 479 -13.77 15.27 -17.47
CA SER A 479 -12.38 15.34 -17.95
C SER A 479 -11.93 16.76 -18.30
N ASP A 480 -12.81 17.56 -18.91
CA ASP A 480 -12.48 18.94 -19.29
C ASP A 480 -12.29 19.83 -18.06
N THR A 481 -13.12 19.65 -17.04
CA THR A 481 -12.99 20.33 -15.75
C THR A 481 -11.67 19.96 -15.06
N ILE A 482 -11.33 18.66 -15.02
CA ILE A 482 -10.03 18.19 -14.49
C ILE A 482 -8.88 18.85 -15.25
N LYS A 483 -8.92 18.83 -16.58
CA LYS A 483 -7.87 19.41 -17.43
C LYS A 483 -7.70 20.90 -17.17
N ALA A 484 -8.81 21.65 -17.11
CA ALA A 484 -8.81 23.07 -16.82
C ALA A 484 -8.22 23.39 -15.43
N ILE A 485 -8.59 22.62 -14.39
CA ILE A 485 -8.03 22.78 -13.04
C ILE A 485 -6.50 22.63 -13.06
N PHE A 486 -5.99 21.54 -13.65
CA PHE A 486 -4.55 21.30 -13.66
C PHE A 486 -3.77 22.23 -14.59
N GLU A 487 -4.34 22.64 -15.73
CA GLU A 487 -3.75 23.67 -16.59
C GLU A 487 -3.66 25.01 -15.88
N HIS A 488 -4.70 25.39 -15.13
CA HIS A 488 -4.68 26.59 -14.32
C HIS A 488 -3.59 26.51 -13.22
N LEU A 489 -3.51 25.40 -12.49
CA LEU A 489 -2.49 25.21 -11.44
C LEU A 489 -1.06 25.28 -11.99
N ARG A 490 -0.78 24.69 -13.16
CA ARG A 490 0.56 24.71 -13.78
C ARG A 490 0.96 26.09 -14.29
N ASN A 491 -0.01 26.89 -14.73
CA ASN A 491 0.21 28.23 -15.29
C ASN A 491 -0.20 29.34 -14.32
N TYR A 492 -0.31 29.02 -13.03
CA TYR A 492 -0.77 29.96 -12.03
C TYR A 492 0.30 31.02 -11.77
N ASN A 493 0.07 32.23 -12.29
CA ASN A 493 1.00 33.35 -12.17
C ASN A 493 0.68 34.29 -10.99
N GLY A 494 -0.18 33.87 -10.05
CA GLY A 494 -0.46 34.64 -8.82
C GLY A 494 -1.44 35.82 -8.96
N HIS A 495 -2.11 36.01 -10.10
CA HIS A 495 -3.11 37.09 -10.23
C HIS A 495 -4.45 36.77 -9.54
N GLU A 496 -5.00 37.76 -8.82
CA GLU A 496 -6.05 37.59 -7.80
C GLU A 496 -7.46 37.21 -8.32
N ASN A 497 -7.76 37.32 -9.62
CA ASN A 497 -9.15 37.42 -10.09
C ASN A 497 -9.70 36.23 -10.89
N THR A 498 -9.29 34.99 -10.63
CA THR A 498 -9.90 33.82 -11.32
C THR A 498 -10.47 32.71 -10.42
N LEU A 499 -10.40 32.82 -9.09
CA LEU A 499 -11.01 31.86 -8.16
C LEU A 499 -11.61 32.56 -6.93
N SER A 500 -12.57 33.47 -7.10
CA SER A 500 -13.18 34.18 -5.96
C SER A 500 -13.98 33.28 -5.00
N HIS A 501 -14.34 32.06 -5.39
CA HIS A 501 -15.16 31.16 -4.57
C HIS A 501 -14.39 29.95 -3.98
N ALA A 502 -13.52 29.29 -4.76
CA ALA A 502 -12.75 28.14 -4.24
C ALA A 502 -11.50 28.57 -3.43
N HIS A 503 -10.92 29.74 -3.72
CA HIS A 503 -9.71 30.21 -3.03
C HIS A 503 -10.02 30.73 -1.61
N ASN A 504 -11.22 31.26 -1.38
CA ASN A 504 -11.69 31.59 -0.03
C ASN A 504 -11.98 30.33 0.79
N ALA A 505 -12.51 29.27 0.19
CA ALA A 505 -12.67 27.98 0.85
C ALA A 505 -11.32 27.34 1.17
N CYS A 506 -10.35 27.33 0.25
CA CYS A 506 -9.04 26.74 0.49
C CYS A 506 -8.18 27.58 1.46
N ARG A 507 -8.27 28.91 1.44
CA ARG A 507 -7.66 29.77 2.49
C ARG A 507 -8.41 29.71 3.82
N LYS A 508 -9.74 29.60 3.85
CA LYS A 508 -10.49 29.35 5.10
C LYS A 508 -10.14 27.98 5.65
N VAL A 509 -10.10 26.93 4.84
CA VAL A 509 -9.68 25.59 5.25
C VAL A 509 -8.23 25.62 5.69
N CYS A 510 -7.28 26.20 4.94
CA CYS A 510 -5.90 26.34 5.42
C CYS A 510 -5.76 27.22 6.66
N ARG A 511 -6.59 28.26 6.86
CA ARG A 511 -6.58 29.08 8.10
C ARG A 511 -7.26 28.40 9.27
N ILE A 512 -8.35 27.68 9.05
CA ILE A 512 -9.01 26.81 10.03
C ILE A 512 -8.08 25.64 10.34
N TYR A 513 -7.34 25.12 9.37
CA TYR A 513 -6.39 24.04 9.56
C TYR A 513 -5.11 24.55 10.21
N LEU A 514 -4.62 25.74 9.90
CA LEU A 514 -3.55 26.41 10.63
C LEU A 514 -4.00 26.82 12.03
N ALA A 515 -5.27 27.20 12.24
CA ALA A 515 -5.83 27.48 13.55
C ALA A 515 -6.14 26.20 14.34
N LEU A 516 -6.51 25.10 13.69
CA LEU A 516 -6.67 23.76 14.27
C LEU A 516 -5.31 23.09 14.48
N TYR A 517 -4.31 23.44 13.68
CA TYR A 517 -2.91 23.06 13.81
C TYR A 517 -2.30 23.86 14.95
N ASP A 518 -2.46 25.17 15.01
CA ASP A 518 -2.13 25.97 16.19
C ASP A 518 -2.94 25.48 17.38
N TYR A 519 -4.19 25.07 17.25
CA TYR A 519 -4.94 24.48 18.36
C TYR A 519 -4.42 23.09 18.76
N LYS A 520 -4.07 22.20 17.83
CA LYS A 520 -3.54 20.85 18.13
C LYS A 520 -2.09 20.89 18.60
N VAL A 521 -1.27 21.73 17.99
CA VAL A 521 0.10 22.05 18.40
C VAL A 521 0.05 22.77 19.71
N ASN A 522 -0.76 23.81 19.92
CA ASN A 522 -0.95 24.44 21.23
C ASN A 522 -1.62 23.50 22.24
N LYS A 523 -2.40 22.48 21.83
CA LYS A 523 -2.93 21.46 22.74
C LYS A 523 -1.87 20.42 23.10
N LEU A 524 -1.02 20.00 22.18
CA LEU A 524 0.14 19.15 22.46
C LEU A 524 1.20 19.92 23.28
N TYR A 525 1.41 21.19 22.96
CA TYR A 525 2.31 22.11 23.63
C TYR A 525 1.74 22.50 25.00
N ALA A 526 0.43 22.71 25.13
CA ALA A 526 -0.24 22.87 26.42
C ALA A 526 -0.21 21.58 27.23
N GLN A 527 -0.35 20.40 26.61
CA GLN A 527 -0.17 19.11 27.30
C GLN A 527 1.28 18.91 27.76
N GLN A 528 2.27 19.34 26.98
CA GLN A 528 3.67 19.36 27.38
C GLN A 528 3.92 20.41 28.49
N CYS A 529 3.39 21.62 28.37
CA CYS A 529 3.46 22.66 29.41
C CYS A 529 2.76 22.21 30.70
N MET A 530 1.64 21.50 30.63
CA MET A 530 0.94 20.94 31.79
C MET A 530 1.76 19.80 32.44
N ARG A 531 2.41 18.94 31.65
CA ARG A 531 3.38 17.96 32.19
C ARG A 531 4.58 18.64 32.85
N TRP A 532 5.06 19.76 32.30
CA TRP A 532 6.11 20.58 32.91
C TRP A 532 5.64 21.26 34.21
N ILE A 533 4.40 21.76 34.23
CA ILE A 533 3.76 22.35 35.41
C ILE A 533 3.57 21.29 36.50
N ASP A 534 3.15 20.07 36.17
CA ASP A 534 2.97 19.00 37.16
C ASP A 534 4.32 18.49 37.70
N LYS A 535 5.35 18.45 36.86
CA LYS A 535 6.74 18.18 37.28
C LYS A 535 7.31 19.31 38.15
N LEU A 536 6.99 20.56 37.85
CA LEU A 536 7.31 21.73 38.68
C LEU A 536 6.56 21.69 40.02
N LYS A 537 5.29 21.25 40.04
CA LYS A 537 4.52 21.02 41.27
C LYS A 537 5.13 19.93 42.12
N GLU A 538 5.56 18.81 41.55
CA GLU A 538 6.28 17.75 42.29
C GLU A 538 7.59 18.28 42.90
N ILE A 539 8.38 19.05 42.14
CA ILE A 539 9.60 19.70 42.62
C ILE A 539 9.29 20.70 43.75
N LEU A 540 8.22 21.50 43.62
CA LEU A 540 7.74 22.43 44.64
C LEU A 540 7.24 21.72 45.90
N LEU A 541 6.49 20.63 45.75
CA LEU A 541 6.01 19.78 46.86
C LEU A 541 7.16 19.08 47.59
N MET A 542 8.20 18.64 46.87
CA MET A 542 9.44 18.14 47.48
C MET A 542 10.22 19.24 48.22
N SER A 543 10.20 20.49 47.71
CA SER A 543 10.89 21.61 48.37
C SER A 543 10.17 22.16 49.61
N LEU A 544 8.83 22.01 49.69
CA LEU A 544 8.00 22.43 50.82
C LEU A 544 8.18 21.56 52.07
N THR A 545 8.77 20.38 51.94
CA THR A 545 9.04 19.49 53.09
C THR A 545 10.43 19.67 53.69
N LEU A 546 11.30 20.51 53.10
CA LEU A 546 12.73 20.56 53.46
C LEU A 546 13.36 21.97 53.61
N LEU A 547 12.60 23.08 53.51
CA LEU A 547 13.20 24.43 53.60
C LEU A 547 12.46 25.42 54.55
N PRO A 548 13.19 26.23 55.34
CA PRO A 548 12.58 27.27 56.18
C PRO A 548 11.93 28.39 55.36
N TYR A 549 10.80 28.91 55.86
CA TYR A 549 9.92 29.91 55.24
C TYR A 549 10.60 31.13 54.58
N PHE A 550 11.82 31.49 54.97
CA PHE A 550 12.55 32.64 54.43
C PHE A 550 13.16 32.40 53.03
N LEU A 551 13.53 31.17 52.68
CA LEU A 551 14.05 30.87 51.32
C LEU A 551 12.93 30.72 50.28
N PHE A 552 11.73 30.31 50.73
CA PHE A 552 10.55 30.14 49.88
C PHE A 552 10.09 31.47 49.25
N ALA A 553 10.19 32.58 49.99
CA ALA A 553 9.83 33.91 49.48
C ALA A 553 10.81 34.44 48.42
N MET A 554 12.11 34.11 48.49
CA MET A 554 13.08 34.54 47.49
C MET A 554 13.01 33.76 46.18
N LEU A 555 12.59 32.48 46.22
CA LEU A 555 12.49 31.61 45.04
C LEU A 555 11.12 31.70 44.33
N THR A 556 10.07 32.18 45.00
CA THR A 556 8.70 32.26 44.42
C THR A 556 8.44 33.56 43.66
N ALA A 557 9.14 34.65 43.98
CA ALA A 557 8.97 35.93 43.30
C ALA A 557 9.29 35.89 41.78
N PRO A 558 10.36 35.23 41.30
CA PRO A 558 10.62 35.10 39.86
C PRO A 558 9.62 34.17 39.16
N LEU A 559 9.09 33.15 39.87
CA LEU A 559 8.15 32.17 39.34
C LEU A 559 6.74 32.76 39.15
N ILE A 560 6.29 33.60 40.07
CA ILE A 560 5.02 34.35 39.94
C ILE A 560 5.13 35.38 38.81
N GLN A 561 6.28 36.01 38.64
CA GLN A 561 6.54 36.94 37.54
C GLN A 561 6.57 36.23 36.17
N SER A 562 7.01 34.97 36.13
CA SER A 562 6.94 34.11 34.94
C SER A 562 5.51 33.66 34.61
N LEU A 563 4.68 33.40 35.63
CA LEU A 563 3.24 33.10 35.48
C LEU A 563 2.46 34.32 34.96
N TYR A 564 2.82 35.53 35.37
CA TYR A 564 2.25 36.78 34.83
C TYR A 564 2.65 37.06 33.37
N CYS A 565 3.75 36.50 32.88
CA CYS A 565 4.11 36.54 31.46
C CYS A 565 3.29 35.54 30.60
N LEU A 566 2.60 34.57 31.21
CA LEU A 566 1.73 33.60 30.52
C LEU A 566 0.26 34.03 30.46
N THR A 567 -0.14 35.04 31.24
CA THR A 567 -1.51 35.59 31.24
C THR A 567 -2.02 36.06 29.87
N PRO A 568 -1.20 36.73 29.02
CA PRO A 568 -1.61 37.11 27.66
C PRO A 568 -1.93 35.90 26.76
N PHE A 569 -1.27 34.75 26.99
CA PHE A 569 -1.50 33.52 26.23
C PHE A 569 -2.80 32.80 26.62
N PHE A 570 -3.26 32.96 27.88
CA PHE A 570 -4.57 32.48 28.31
C PHE A 570 -5.71 33.36 27.80
N GLU A 571 -5.50 34.68 27.71
CA GLU A 571 -6.45 35.59 27.08
C GLU A 571 -6.59 35.31 25.57
N GLU A 572 -5.51 35.02 24.85
CA GLU A 572 -5.55 34.57 23.45
C GLU A 572 -6.28 33.24 23.25
N ALA A 573 -6.14 32.29 24.19
CA ALA A 573 -6.85 31.01 24.14
C ALA A 573 -8.38 31.18 24.34
N ILE A 574 -8.79 32.11 25.22
CA ILE A 574 -10.20 32.44 25.46
C ILE A 574 -10.78 33.19 24.26
N VAL A 575 -10.04 34.14 23.66
CA VAL A 575 -10.46 34.87 22.45
C VAL A 575 -10.64 33.92 21.25
N ASN A 576 -9.80 32.90 21.12
CA ASN A 576 -9.95 31.86 20.10
C ASN A 576 -11.17 30.96 20.33
N ASP A 577 -11.57 30.70 21.58
CA ASP A 577 -12.77 29.91 21.91
C ASP A 577 -14.05 30.69 21.54
N THR A 578 -14.08 32.01 21.77
CA THR A 578 -15.18 32.89 21.34
C THR A 578 -15.25 33.01 19.81
N PHE A 579 -14.11 33.07 19.13
CA PHE A 579 -14.05 33.13 17.66
C PHE A 579 -14.53 31.82 17.01
N ILE A 580 -14.23 30.67 17.62
CA ILE A 580 -14.70 29.35 17.18
C ILE A 580 -16.20 29.19 17.45
N GLN A 581 -16.71 29.61 18.61
CA GLN A 581 -18.16 29.60 18.87
C GLN A 581 -18.94 30.50 17.90
N GLN A 582 -18.36 31.63 17.50
CA GLN A 582 -18.96 32.54 16.51
C GLN A 582 -18.92 31.95 15.09
N ALA A 583 -17.85 31.22 14.73
CA ALA A 583 -17.78 30.47 13.47
C ALA A 583 -18.79 29.32 13.39
N PHE A 584 -19.08 28.63 14.50
CA PHE A 584 -20.13 27.59 14.57
C PHE A 584 -21.55 28.16 14.52
N LEU A 585 -21.78 29.39 14.99
CA LEU A 585 -23.08 30.06 14.93
C LEU A 585 -23.42 30.59 13.52
N GLU A 586 -22.40 30.93 12.71
CA GLU A 586 -22.57 31.36 11.31
C GLU A 586 -22.86 30.22 10.32
N GLU A 587 -22.66 28.95 10.71
CA GLU A 587 -22.90 27.77 9.86
C GLU A 587 -24.37 27.28 9.82
N ASN A 588 -25.29 27.88 10.58
CA ASN A 588 -26.73 27.52 10.54
C ASN A 588 -27.56 28.33 9.53
N ILE A 589 -26.92 29.01 8.57
CA ILE A 589 -27.58 29.59 7.41
C ILE A 589 -26.80 29.19 6.16
N LEU A 590 -27.05 27.97 5.67
CA LEU A 590 -27.02 27.59 4.27
C LEU A 590 -27.67 26.22 4.08
#